data_AF-A0A2M8NFG5-F1
#
_entry.id   AF-A0A2M8NFG5-F1
#
_cell.length_a   1.000
_cell.length_b   1.000
_cell.length_c   1.000
_cell.angle_alpha   90.00
_cell.angle_beta   90.00
_cell.angle_gamma   90.00
#
_symmetry.space_group_name_H-M   'P 1'
#
loop_
_entity.id
_entity.type
_entity.pdbx_description
1 polymer ?
#
loop_
_entity_poly.entity_id
_entity_poly.type
_entity_poly.pdbx_seq_one_letter_code
_entity_poly.pdbx_strand_id
1 'polypeptide(L)'
;MADPHVEKMAQVLVRYSLALKPGDLFRIIAPPAAAPLVRALYKEALLAGANPYLAMTLEETDELLLRHGSDAQIGYVSPMMRQEIEEINATIRIMA
;
A
#
# COMPACT_ATOMS: atom_id res chain seq x y z
N MET A 1 2.83 -22.33 -7.54
CA MET A 1 2.16 -22.35 -6.23
C MET A 1 2.62 -21.13 -5.46
N ALA A 2 1.71 -20.40 -4.81
CA ALA A 2 2.12 -19.32 -3.90
C ALA A 2 2.81 -19.91 -2.67
N ASP A 3 3.78 -19.19 -2.11
CA ASP A 3 4.47 -19.59 -0.88
C ASP A 3 3.47 -19.55 0.30
N PRO A 4 3.25 -20.66 1.02
CA PRO A 4 2.30 -20.73 2.13
C PRO A 4 2.66 -19.79 3.30
N HIS A 5 3.93 -19.44 3.47
CA HIS A 5 4.34 -18.47 4.48
C HIS A 5 3.87 -17.06 4.12
N VAL A 6 3.92 -16.70 2.84
CA VAL A 6 3.43 -15.40 2.34
C VAL A 6 1.91 -15.30 2.50
N GLU A 7 1.17 -16.37 2.19
CA GLU A 7 -0.28 -16.41 2.38
C GLU A 7 -0.66 -16.29 3.86
N LYS A 8 0.03 -17.02 4.75
CA LYS A 8 -0.22 -16.95 6.19
C LYS A 8 0.11 -15.56 6.75
N MET A 9 1.18 -14.92 6.26
CA MET A 9 1.51 -13.56 6.66
C MET A 9 0.42 -12.57 6.24
N ALA A 10 -0.09 -12.67 5.01
CA ALA A 10 -1.19 -11.84 4.55
C ALA A 10 -2.46 -12.02 5.40
N GLN A 11 -2.80 -13.26 5.78
CA GLN A 11 -3.91 -13.55 6.68
C GLN A 11 -3.76 -12.87 8.04
N VAL A 12 -2.59 -12.98 8.67
CA VAL A 12 -2.32 -12.33 9.95
C VAL A 12 -2.42 -10.81 9.82
N LEU A 13 -1.78 -10.23 8.81
CA LEU A 13 -1.78 -8.78 8.61
C LEU A 13 -3.19 -8.24 8.37
N VAL A 14 -3.99 -8.88 7.51
CA VAL A 14 -5.34 -8.41 7.16
C VAL A 14 -6.35 -8.68 8.28
N ARG A 15 -6.41 -9.91 8.80
CA ARG A 15 -7.48 -10.31 9.73
C ARG A 15 -7.20 -9.96 11.18
N TYR A 16 -5.94 -10.00 11.59
CA TYR A 16 -5.56 -9.80 12.99
C TYR A 16 -4.96 -8.42 13.22
N SER A 17 -3.90 -8.06 12.49
CA SER A 17 -3.18 -6.79 12.75
C SER A 17 -3.99 -5.57 12.35
N LEU A 18 -4.53 -5.57 11.12
CA LEU A 18 -5.39 -4.49 10.62
C LEU A 18 -6.86 -4.69 10.97
N ALA A 19 -7.28 -5.93 11.23
CA ALA A 19 -8.66 -6.32 11.51
C ALA A 19 -9.66 -5.68 10.52
N LEU A 20 -9.35 -5.81 9.22
CA LEU A 20 -10.14 -5.18 8.15
C LEU A 20 -11.59 -5.63 8.18
N LYS A 21 -12.49 -4.68 7.93
CA LYS A 21 -13.94 -4.87 7.89
C LYS A 21 -14.47 -4.71 6.47
N PRO A 22 -15.66 -5.28 6.18
CA PRO A 22 -16.35 -5.00 4.93
C PRO A 22 -16.53 -3.50 4.70
N GLY A 23 -16.15 -3.02 3.52
CA GLY A 23 -16.23 -1.61 3.15
C GLY A 23 -14.97 -0.78 3.44
N ASP A 24 -14.04 -1.27 4.28
CA ASP A 24 -12.81 -0.52 4.61
C ASP A 24 -11.99 -0.23 3.35
N LEU A 25 -11.59 1.02 3.16
CA LEU A 25 -10.64 1.43 2.14
C LEU A 25 -9.22 1.09 2.60
N PHE A 26 -8.58 0.15 1.91
CA PHE A 26 -7.27 -0.38 2.29
C PHE A 26 -6.20 -0.04 1.24
N ARG A 27 -5.22 0.78 1.63
CA ARG A 27 -4.08 1.15 0.77
C ARG A 27 -2.91 0.21 0.97
N ILE A 28 -2.41 -0.37 -0.13
CA ILE A 28 -1.16 -1.12 -0.17
C ILE A 28 -0.12 -0.30 -0.91
N ILE A 29 0.98 0.06 -0.25
CA ILE A 29 2.12 0.76 -0.86
C ILE A 29 3.29 -0.21 -0.92
N ALA A 30 3.86 -0.44 -2.11
CA ALA A 30 4.92 -1.43 -2.24
C ALA A 30 5.76 -1.26 -3.52
N PRO A 31 7.05 -1.64 -3.51
CA PRO A 31 7.86 -1.77 -4.71
C PRO A 31 7.49 -3.02 -5.52
N PRO A 32 7.82 -3.08 -6.82
CA PRO A 32 7.56 -4.26 -7.65
C PRO A 32 8.16 -5.57 -7.08
N ALA A 33 9.29 -5.49 -6.36
CA ALA A 33 9.93 -6.64 -5.73
C ALA A 33 9.03 -7.34 -4.69
N ALA A 34 8.09 -6.62 -4.09
CA ALA A 34 7.15 -7.14 -3.08
C ALA A 34 5.88 -7.78 -3.69
N ALA A 35 5.82 -7.94 -5.02
CA ALA A 35 4.64 -8.45 -5.73
C ALA A 35 4.05 -9.75 -5.14
N PRO A 36 4.83 -10.75 -4.66
CA PRO A 36 4.26 -11.93 -4.02
C PRO A 36 3.37 -11.62 -2.82
N LEU A 37 3.84 -10.76 -1.91
CA LEU A 37 3.11 -10.37 -0.71
C LEU A 37 1.94 -9.44 -1.04
N VAL A 38 2.13 -8.50 -1.97
CA VAL A 38 1.05 -7.61 -2.44
C VAL A 38 -0.14 -8.41 -2.95
N ARG A 39 0.09 -9.42 -3.79
CA ARG A 39 -0.99 -10.28 -4.31
C ARG A 39 -1.72 -11.02 -3.19
N ALA A 40 -0.99 -11.52 -2.20
CA ALA A 40 -1.58 -12.22 -1.06
C ALA A 40 -2.42 -11.28 -0.17
N LEU A 41 -1.91 -10.08 0.14
CA LEU A 41 -2.64 -9.04 0.87
C LEU A 41 -3.90 -8.60 0.13
N TYR A 42 -3.79 -8.35 -1.19
CA TYR A 42 -4.92 -7.92 -2.01
C TYR A 42 -6.02 -8.98 -2.04
N LYS A 43 -5.66 -10.25 -2.26
CA LYS A 43 -6.60 -11.38 -2.22
C LYS A 43 -7.29 -11.47 -0.85
N GLU A 44 -6.52 -11.41 0.23
CA GLU A 44 -7.08 -11.58 1.57
C GLU A 44 -7.98 -10.42 1.98
N ALA A 45 -7.64 -9.19 1.59
CA ALA A 45 -8.49 -8.01 1.79
C ALA A 45 -9.83 -8.13 1.06
N LEU A 46 -9.82 -8.61 -0.19
CA LEU A 46 -11.06 -8.89 -0.94
C LEU A 46 -11.91 -9.95 -0.23
N LEU A 47 -11.29 -11.02 0.29
CA LEU A 47 -11.99 -12.06 1.04
C LEU A 47 -12.58 -11.55 2.38
N ALA A 48 -11.99 -10.51 2.97
CA ALA A 48 -12.51 -9.82 4.14
C ALA A 48 -13.64 -8.80 3.80
N GLY A 49 -13.92 -8.58 2.52
CA GLY A 49 -14.92 -7.62 2.04
C GLY A 49 -14.44 -6.16 2.02
N ALA A 50 -13.14 -5.93 2.22
CA ALA A 50 -12.53 -4.60 2.14
C ALA A 50 -12.35 -4.18 0.67
N ASN A 51 -12.03 -2.90 0.47
CA ASN A 51 -11.75 -2.27 -0.82
C ASN A 51 -10.24 -1.97 -0.95
N PRO A 52 -9.41 -2.97 -1.31
CA PRO A 52 -7.98 -2.74 -1.49
C PRO A 52 -7.67 -1.97 -2.78
N TYR A 53 -6.64 -1.13 -2.75
CA TYR A 53 -5.96 -0.63 -3.95
C TYR A 53 -4.44 -0.57 -3.74
N LEU A 54 -3.70 -0.53 -4.85
CA LEU A 54 -2.25 -0.60 -4.88
C LEU A 54 -1.63 0.73 -5.37
N ALA A 55 -0.73 1.28 -4.57
CA ALA A 55 0.18 2.36 -4.94
C ALA A 55 1.60 1.78 -5.08
N MET A 56 2.02 1.51 -6.32
CA MET A 56 3.38 1.02 -6.57
C MET A 56 4.41 2.14 -6.41
N THR A 57 5.52 1.85 -5.75
CA THR A 57 6.64 2.78 -5.57
C THR A 57 7.83 2.37 -6.44
N LEU A 58 8.44 3.36 -7.10
CA LEU A 58 9.74 3.21 -7.77
C LEU A 58 10.74 4.04 -6.97
N GLU A 59 11.78 3.41 -6.43
CA GLU A 59 12.73 4.10 -5.52
C GLU A 59 13.42 5.29 -6.21
N GLU A 60 13.60 5.18 -7.53
CA GLU A 60 14.24 6.20 -8.35
C GLU A 60 13.41 7.48 -8.44
N THR A 61 12.09 7.46 -8.18
CA THR A 61 11.26 8.67 -8.32
C THR A 61 11.57 9.71 -7.25
N ASP A 62 11.93 9.28 -6.04
CA ASP A 62 12.31 10.18 -4.97
C ASP A 62 13.65 10.86 -5.29
N GLU A 63 14.62 10.11 -5.84
CA GLU A 63 15.88 10.66 -6.33
C GLU A 63 15.66 11.67 -7.46
N LEU A 64 14.78 11.36 -8.42
CA LEU A 64 14.45 12.28 -9.52
C LEU A 64 13.85 13.58 -9.00
N LEU A 65 12.92 13.52 -8.03
CA LEU A 65 12.33 14.71 -7.42
C LEU A 65 13.38 15.55 -6.69
N LEU A 66 14.29 14.91 -5.93
CA LEU A 66 15.33 15.63 -5.19
C LEU A 66 16.42 16.21 -6.11
N ARG A 67 16.76 15.53 -7.21
CA ARG A 67 17.81 15.98 -8.15
C ARG A 67 17.31 17.07 -9.10
N HIS A 68 16.05 16.99 -9.53
CA HIS A 68 15.52 17.83 -10.62
C HIS A 68 14.39 18.77 -10.18
N GLY A 69 13.78 18.55 -9.02
CA GLY A 69 12.70 19.37 -8.50
C GLY A 69 13.19 20.71 -7.95
N SER A 70 12.39 21.74 -8.15
CA SER A 70 12.55 23.01 -7.43
C SER A 70 12.10 22.88 -5.97
N ASP A 71 12.54 23.77 -5.09
CA ASP A 71 12.10 23.81 -3.68
C ASP A 71 10.56 23.85 -3.54
N ALA A 72 9.88 24.57 -4.44
CA ALA A 72 8.42 24.63 -4.47
C ALA A 72 7.77 23.29 -4.83
N GLN A 73 8.39 22.50 -5.73
CA GLN A 73 7.91 21.16 -6.10
C GLN A 73 8.23 20.12 -5.02
N ILE A 74 9.41 20.20 -4.41
CA ILE A 74 9.79 19.32 -3.29
C ILE A 74 8.87 19.55 -2.09
N GLY A 75 8.51 20.80 -1.81
CA GLY A 75 7.55 21.16 -0.75
C GLY A 75 6.08 21.02 -1.12
N TYR A 76 5.76 20.59 -2.35
CA TYR A 76 4.37 20.51 -2.81
C TYR A 76 3.64 19.32 -2.19
N VAL A 77 2.55 19.59 -1.47
CA VAL A 77 1.66 18.54 -0.94
C VAL A 77 0.43 18.44 -1.84
N SER A 78 0.30 17.32 -2.54
CA SER A 78 -0.87 17.07 -3.41
C SER A 78 -2.17 17.11 -2.61
N PRO A 79 -3.20 17.86 -3.05
CA PRO A 79 -4.53 17.82 -2.46
C PRO A 79 -5.15 16.41 -2.48
N MET A 80 -4.83 15.61 -3.51
CA MET A 80 -5.32 14.24 -3.61
C MET A 80 -4.76 13.36 -2.49
N MET A 81 -3.49 13.57 -2.09
CA MET A 81 -2.88 12.83 -0.98
C MET A 81 -3.57 13.16 0.35
N ARG A 82 -3.97 14.42 0.57
CA ARG A 82 -4.71 14.79 1.79
C ARG A 82 -6.06 14.09 1.86
N GLN A 83 -6.83 14.16 0.78
CA GLN A 83 -8.12 13.49 0.70
C GLN A 83 -7.98 11.97 0.88
N GLU A 84 -6.97 11.37 0.26
CA GLU A 84 -6.70 9.94 0.40
C GLU A 84 -6.44 9.55 1.87
N ILE A 85 -5.64 10.34 2.61
CA ILE A 85 -5.35 10.09 4.03
C ILE A 85 -6.61 10.20 4.90
N GLU A 86 -7.54 11.09 4.57
CA GLU A 86 -8.79 11.28 5.31
C GLU A 86 -9.76 10.09 5.14
N GLU A 87 -9.77 9.47 3.95
CA GLU A 87 -10.72 8.40 3.61
C GLU A 87 -10.19 6.98 3.89
N ILE A 88 -8.86 6.79 3.93
CA ILE A 88 -8.28 5.46 4.17
C ILE A 88 -8.58 4.95 5.58
N ASN A 89 -9.06 3.72 5.68
CA ASN A 89 -9.23 3.02 6.95
C ASN A 89 -7.96 2.26 7.39
N ALA A 90 -7.17 1.77 6.44
CA ALA A 90 -5.92 1.05 6.73
C ALA A 90 -4.85 1.27 5.65
N THR A 91 -3.57 1.33 6.06
CA THR A 91 -2.42 1.35 5.13
C THR A 91 -1.41 0.28 5.53
N ILE A 92 -0.89 -0.47 4.56
CA ILE A 92 0.37 -1.20 4.70
C ILE A 92 1.39 -0.62 3.72
N ARG A 93 2.60 -0.37 4.21
CA ARG A 93 3.76 -0.04 3.39
C ARG A 93 4.78 -1.17 3.48
N ILE A 94 5.18 -1.69 2.33
CA ILE A 94 6.29 -2.63 2.20
C ILE A 94 7.48 -1.84 1.68
N MET A 95 8.61 -1.93 2.39
CA MET A 95 9.86 -1.28 2.03
C MET A 95 10.86 -2.35 1.59
N ALA A 96 11.76 -2.00 0.67
CA ALA A 96 12.90 -2.83 0.30
C ALA A 96 14.06 -2.68 1.30
#